data_AF-R4FAF4-F1
#
_entry.id   AF-R4FAF4-F1
#
_cell.length_a   1.000
_cell.length_b   1.000
_cell.length_c   1.000
_cell.angle_alpha   90.00
_cell.angle_beta   90.00
_cell.angle_gamma   90.00
#
_symmetry.space_group_name_H-M   'P 1'
#
loop_
_entity.id
_entity.type
_entity.pdbx_description
1 polymer ?
#
loop_
_entity_poly.entity_id
_entity_poly.type
_entity_poly.pdbx_seq_one_letter_code
_entity_poly.pdbx_strand_id
1 'polypeptide(L)'
;MAAQENVFALENALIQVMPEYANHPNDQTNKPSMLVGMHLSFRNVSKQKQKGAIVIPLPTKEKGFRIGYVAQYVNDEPEEIDYVLDLEKGYISFEVNKEIQSNERYDVVIEYYTKNIKLEKKKRMITYTYHHLLPIEHMKIIFYQPLKADGFKMTPSPQYYEENSYGMGMYLYEFTKLQQGDVKTFDITYSREDMRPTYELLNEYHGNQKEQKNKTLPPMLVASAVVGGSLFSITTMIFMLYKRRMKNGK
;
A
#
# COMPACT_ATOMS: atom_id res chain seq x y z
N MET A 1 30.13 -19.64 4.26
CA MET A 1 28.67 -19.84 4.28
C MET A 1 28.18 -19.54 2.87
N ALA A 2 27.55 -20.49 2.20
CA ALA A 2 26.95 -20.24 0.89
C ALA A 2 25.87 -19.17 1.05
N ALA A 3 25.86 -18.16 0.17
CA ALA A 3 24.75 -17.23 0.09
C ALA A 3 23.48 -18.07 -0.13
N GLN A 4 22.50 -17.94 0.77
CA GLN A 4 21.21 -18.60 0.59
C GLN A 4 20.63 -18.07 -0.73
N GLU A 5 20.55 -18.92 -1.75
CA GLU A 5 19.96 -18.53 -3.02
C GLU A 5 18.51 -18.09 -2.76
N ASN A 6 18.17 -16.88 -3.19
CA ASN A 6 16.79 -16.41 -3.13
C ASN A 6 15.95 -17.26 -4.10
N VAL A 7 15.24 -18.24 -3.53
CA VAL A 7 14.34 -19.13 -4.29
C VAL A 7 13.05 -18.44 -4.72
N PHE A 8 12.76 -17.27 -4.14
CA PHE A 8 11.66 -16.39 -4.54
C PHE A 8 12.18 -15.10 -5.17
N ALA A 9 11.67 -14.77 -6.34
CA ALA A 9 11.88 -13.48 -6.99
C ALA A 9 10.64 -12.60 -6.82
N LEU A 10 10.82 -11.35 -6.39
CA LEU A 10 9.74 -10.37 -6.36
C LEU A 10 9.50 -9.89 -7.79
N GLU A 11 8.45 -10.38 -8.44
CA GLU A 11 8.14 -10.00 -9.81
C GLU A 11 7.50 -8.62 -9.84
N ASN A 12 6.47 -8.43 -9.02
CA ASN A 12 5.57 -7.30 -9.15
C ASN A 12 5.27 -6.68 -7.80
N ALA A 13 5.29 -5.35 -7.74
CA ALA A 13 4.93 -4.58 -6.57
C ALA A 13 4.00 -3.42 -6.94
N LEU A 14 2.89 -3.28 -6.22
CA LEU A 14 2.03 -2.10 -6.25
C LEU A 14 2.03 -1.48 -4.85
N ILE A 15 2.54 -0.26 -4.76
CA ILE A 15 2.61 0.50 -3.52
C ILE A 15 1.60 1.65 -3.62
N GLN A 16 0.70 1.72 -2.66
CA GLN A 16 -0.31 2.76 -2.54
C GLN A 16 0.03 3.64 -1.34
N VAL A 17 0.34 4.91 -1.58
CA VAL A 17 0.68 5.89 -0.54
C VAL A 17 -0.49 6.84 -0.36
N MET A 18 -1.11 6.80 0.82
CA MET A 18 -2.42 7.37 1.08
C MET A 18 -2.37 8.28 2.32
N PRO A 19 -1.88 9.51 2.17
CA PRO A 19 -1.81 10.48 3.26
C PRO A 19 -3.20 10.88 3.75
N GLU A 20 -3.38 10.98 5.07
CA GLU A 20 -4.65 11.36 5.71
C GLU A 20 -5.85 10.54 5.24
N TYR A 21 -5.62 9.31 4.76
CA TYR A 21 -6.70 8.51 4.20
C TYR A 21 -7.50 7.83 5.30
N ALA A 22 -6.78 7.17 6.22
CA ALA A 22 -7.28 6.55 7.43
C ALA A 22 -6.24 6.66 8.55
N ASN A 23 -6.71 6.60 9.79
CA ASN A 23 -5.84 6.37 10.95
C ASN A 23 -5.80 4.88 11.28
N HIS A 24 -4.75 4.47 12.00
CA HIS A 24 -4.69 3.11 12.51
C HIS A 24 -5.95 2.82 13.36
N PRO A 25 -6.59 1.63 13.27
CA PRO A 25 -7.87 1.35 13.94
C PRO A 25 -7.88 1.61 15.46
N ASN A 26 -6.72 1.46 16.10
CA ASN A 26 -6.53 1.66 17.54
C ASN A 26 -6.12 3.10 17.93
N ASP A 27 -6.17 4.08 17.02
CA ASP A 27 -5.89 5.48 17.33
C ASP A 27 -7.18 6.23 17.72
N GLN A 28 -7.14 6.96 18.84
CA GLN A 28 -8.28 7.70 19.41
C GLN A 28 -8.55 9.08 18.74
N THR A 29 -7.99 9.31 17.55
CA THR A 29 -8.12 10.47 16.62
C THR A 29 -7.42 11.80 16.97
N ASN A 30 -7.33 12.67 15.94
CA ASN A 30 -6.72 14.02 15.79
C ASN A 30 -5.28 14.16 15.26
N LYS A 31 -4.52 13.08 15.06
CA LYS A 31 -3.21 13.18 14.37
C LYS A 31 -3.27 12.50 13.00
N PRO A 32 -2.95 13.22 11.92
CA PRO A 32 -2.97 12.65 10.58
C PRO A 32 -1.89 11.59 10.44
N SER A 33 -2.28 10.48 9.83
CA SER A 33 -1.41 9.35 9.53
C SER A 33 -1.25 9.20 8.02
N MET A 34 -0.15 8.60 7.60
CA MET A 34 0.02 8.09 6.24
C MET A 34 -0.24 6.59 6.26
N LEU A 35 -1.21 6.15 5.48
CA LEU A 35 -1.46 4.73 5.22
C LEU A 35 -0.67 4.32 3.97
N VAL A 36 0.04 3.19 4.05
CA VAL A 36 0.72 2.59 2.91
C VAL A 36 0.24 1.16 2.75
N GLY A 37 -0.28 0.84 1.56
CA GLY A 37 -0.58 -0.53 1.15
C GLY A 37 0.47 -1.05 0.18
N MET A 38 1.01 -2.23 0.43
CA MET A 38 2.00 -2.91 -0.41
C MET A 38 1.42 -4.23 -0.90
N HIS A 39 1.14 -4.32 -2.19
CA HIS A 39 0.73 -5.56 -2.86
C HIS A 39 1.94 -6.14 -3.58
N LEU A 40 2.38 -7.34 -3.19
CA LEU A 40 3.62 -7.94 -3.63
C LEU A 40 3.34 -9.33 -4.21
N SER A 41 3.95 -9.64 -5.35
CA SER A 41 3.86 -10.93 -6.03
C SER A 41 5.24 -11.57 -6.13
N PHE A 42 5.42 -12.67 -5.41
CA PHE A 42 6.65 -13.45 -5.41
C PHE A 42 6.49 -14.68 -6.30
N ARG A 43 7.43 -14.96 -7.20
CA ARG A 43 7.49 -16.23 -7.95
C ARG A 43 8.54 -17.16 -7.37
N ASN A 44 8.19 -18.42 -7.16
CA ASN A 44 9.19 -19.47 -6.93
C ASN A 44 9.98 -19.73 -8.23
N VAL A 45 11.23 -19.27 -8.29
CA VAL A 45 12.11 -19.45 -9.45
C VAL A 45 12.94 -20.74 -9.39
N SER A 46 12.85 -21.48 -8.29
CA SER A 46 13.50 -22.78 -8.16
C SER A 46 12.73 -23.85 -8.93
N LYS A 47 13.42 -24.95 -9.29
CA LYS A 47 12.80 -26.13 -9.93
C LYS A 47 12.02 -27.03 -8.95
N GLN A 48 12.10 -26.74 -7.65
CA GLN A 48 11.52 -27.55 -6.59
C GLN A 48 10.38 -26.81 -5.91
N LYS A 49 9.51 -27.56 -5.24
CA LYS A 49 8.51 -26.96 -4.35
C LYS A 49 9.22 -26.30 -3.18
N GLN A 50 8.76 -25.12 -2.79
CA GLN A 50 9.34 -24.37 -1.69
C GLN A 50 8.31 -24.16 -0.58
N LYS A 51 8.79 -24.20 0.67
CA LYS A 51 8.04 -23.84 1.88
C LYS A 51 8.99 -23.13 2.85
N GLY A 52 8.48 -22.17 3.59
CA GLY A 52 9.23 -21.47 4.64
C GLY A 52 8.75 -20.04 4.86
N ALA A 53 9.58 -19.27 5.56
CA ALA A 53 9.30 -17.87 5.84
C ALA A 53 9.65 -16.96 4.65
N ILE A 54 8.72 -16.06 4.31
CA ILE A 54 9.02 -14.86 3.53
C ILE A 54 9.35 -13.74 4.51
N VAL A 55 10.47 -13.04 4.29
CA VAL A 55 10.93 -11.93 5.11
C VAL A 55 10.91 -10.66 4.27
N ILE A 56 10.12 -9.67 4.70
CA ILE A 56 9.96 -8.41 4.01
C ILE A 56 10.39 -7.28 4.94
N PRO A 57 11.42 -6.52 4.58
CA PRO A 57 11.80 -5.37 5.36
C PRO A 57 10.77 -4.24 5.28
N LEU A 58 10.60 -3.51 6.38
CA LEU A 58 9.63 -2.43 6.54
C LEU A 58 10.29 -1.23 7.22
N PRO A 59 9.75 -0.01 7.07
CA PRO A 59 10.29 1.19 7.70
C PRO A 59 9.91 1.27 9.19
N THR A 60 10.26 0.25 9.99
CA THR A 60 9.83 0.12 11.40
C THR A 60 10.33 1.24 12.31
N LYS A 61 11.41 1.92 11.89
CA LYS A 61 12.01 3.07 12.59
C LYS A 61 11.31 4.39 12.28
N GLU A 62 10.38 4.43 11.33
CA GLU A 62 9.59 5.61 11.07
C GLU A 62 8.68 5.95 12.26
N LYS A 63 8.53 7.26 12.50
CA LYS A 63 7.72 7.77 13.61
C LYS A 63 6.29 7.23 13.48
N GLY A 64 5.81 6.57 14.53
CA GLY A 64 4.45 6.06 14.59
C GLY A 64 4.17 4.88 13.66
N PHE A 65 5.21 4.17 13.21
CA PHE A 65 5.08 2.93 12.45
C PHE A 65 4.20 1.92 13.18
N ARG A 66 3.17 1.40 12.50
CA ARG A 66 2.29 0.33 12.99
C ARG A 66 1.76 -0.50 11.83
N ILE A 67 1.75 -1.82 11.98
CA ILE A 67 1.05 -2.71 11.04
C ILE A 67 -0.45 -2.50 11.17
N GLY A 68 -1.10 -2.30 10.03
CA GLY A 68 -2.54 -2.31 9.89
C GLY A 68 -3.03 -3.71 9.62
N TYR A 69 -2.61 -4.30 8.50
CA TYR A 69 -3.17 -5.50 7.91
C TYR A 69 -2.08 -6.31 7.22
N VAL A 70 -2.20 -7.64 7.25
CA VAL A 70 -1.32 -8.55 6.51
C VAL A 70 -2.18 -9.72 6.06
N ALA A 71 -2.20 -9.99 4.75
CA ALA A 71 -2.97 -11.07 4.17
C ALA A 71 -2.31 -11.60 2.92
N GLN A 72 -2.51 -12.88 2.64
CA GLN A 72 -2.19 -13.47 1.35
C GLN A 72 -3.42 -13.45 0.45
N TYR A 73 -3.23 -13.41 -0.86
CA TYR A 73 -4.32 -13.62 -1.81
C TYR A 73 -4.46 -15.10 -2.15
N VAL A 74 -5.66 -15.65 -1.92
CA VAL A 74 -6.04 -17.01 -2.32
C VAL A 74 -7.28 -16.90 -3.20
N ASN A 75 -7.15 -17.31 -4.47
CA ASN A 75 -8.22 -17.15 -5.48
C ASN A 75 -8.73 -15.70 -5.57
N ASP A 76 -7.80 -14.74 -5.61
CA ASP A 76 -8.05 -13.29 -5.64
C ASP A 76 -8.76 -12.71 -4.40
N GLU A 77 -8.97 -13.51 -3.36
CA GLU A 77 -9.54 -13.07 -2.09
C GLU A 77 -8.46 -12.98 -1.00
N PRO A 78 -8.43 -11.89 -0.20
CA PRO A 78 -7.43 -11.72 0.84
C PRO A 78 -7.78 -12.55 2.09
N GLU A 79 -6.86 -13.40 2.52
CA GLU A 79 -6.92 -14.18 3.76
C GLU A 79 -5.86 -13.67 4.75
N GLU A 80 -6.29 -13.22 5.94
CA GLU A 80 -5.36 -12.77 6.98
C GLU A 80 -4.39 -13.90 7.38
N ILE A 81 -3.13 -13.54 7.54
CA ILE A 81 -2.07 -14.48 7.93
C ILE A 81 -1.38 -14.01 9.20
N ASP A 82 -0.90 -14.98 9.99
CA ASP A 82 -0.04 -14.71 11.13
C ASP A 82 1.34 -14.23 10.66
N TYR A 83 1.93 -13.31 11.43
CA TYR A 83 3.23 -12.74 11.13
C TYR A 83 4.03 -12.45 12.40
N VAL A 84 5.34 -12.37 12.22
CA VAL A 84 6.28 -11.90 13.23
C VAL A 84 6.84 -10.57 12.77
N LEU A 85 6.78 -9.56 13.63
CA LEU A 85 7.34 -8.23 13.39
C LEU A 85 8.59 -8.05 14.26
N ASP A 86 9.75 -7.89 13.62
CA ASP A 86 10.99 -7.53 14.30
C ASP A 86 11.24 -6.03 14.10
N LEU A 87 10.86 -5.24 15.12
CA LEU A 87 10.99 -3.78 15.08
C LEU A 87 12.45 -3.31 15.06
N GLU A 88 13.35 -4.06 15.71
CA GLU A 88 14.76 -3.71 15.84
C GLU A 88 15.50 -3.90 14.51
N LYS A 89 15.31 -5.08 13.90
CA LYS A 89 15.90 -5.42 12.61
C LYS A 89 15.16 -4.83 11.42
N GLY A 90 13.91 -4.42 11.61
CA GLY A 90 13.14 -3.69 10.62
C GLY A 90 12.53 -4.56 9.54
N TYR A 91 11.94 -5.70 9.92
CA TYR A 91 11.22 -6.56 8.99
C TYR A 91 9.96 -7.17 9.58
N ILE A 92 9.07 -7.58 8.69
CA ILE A 92 8.00 -8.52 8.94
C ILE A 92 8.37 -9.87 8.32
N SER A 93 7.95 -10.97 8.93
CA SER A 93 8.08 -12.31 8.36
C SER A 93 6.84 -13.14 8.60
N PHE A 94 6.50 -13.99 7.65
CA PHE A 94 5.37 -14.94 7.76
C PHE A 94 5.69 -16.23 7.01
N GLU A 95 5.18 -17.34 7.53
CA GLU A 95 5.34 -18.66 6.93
C GLU A 95 4.33 -18.86 5.81
N VAL A 96 4.77 -19.35 4.66
CA VAL A 96 3.83 -19.72 3.59
C VAL A 96 3.01 -20.94 4.02
N ASN A 97 1.68 -20.80 3.96
CA ASN A 97 0.74 -21.80 4.47
C ASN A 97 0.68 -23.09 3.63
N LYS A 98 1.14 -23.02 2.37
CA LYS A 98 1.19 -24.14 1.41
C LYS A 98 2.55 -24.21 0.73
N GLU A 99 2.88 -25.38 0.19
CA GLU A 99 4.04 -25.53 -0.68
C GLU A 99 3.82 -24.80 -2.01
N ILE A 100 4.71 -23.89 -2.35
CA ILE A 100 4.65 -23.11 -3.59
C ILE A 100 5.38 -23.90 -4.67
N GLN A 101 4.66 -24.32 -5.72
CA GLN A 101 5.22 -25.07 -6.84
C GLN A 101 6.25 -24.23 -7.61
N SER A 102 7.09 -24.89 -8.40
CA SER A 102 7.98 -24.20 -9.33
C SER A 102 7.15 -23.30 -10.27
N ASN A 103 7.60 -22.05 -10.46
CA ASN A 103 6.93 -20.98 -11.20
C ASN A 103 5.56 -20.53 -10.65
N GLU A 104 5.07 -21.07 -9.54
CA GLU A 104 3.86 -20.58 -8.87
C GLU A 104 4.13 -19.24 -8.18
N ARG A 105 3.08 -18.40 -8.12
CA ARG A 105 3.09 -17.11 -7.44
C ARG A 105 2.58 -17.23 -6.01
N TYR A 106 3.12 -16.36 -5.16
CA TYR A 106 2.62 -16.08 -3.83
C TYR A 106 2.38 -14.58 -3.72
N ASP A 107 1.11 -14.21 -3.61
CA ASP A 107 0.66 -12.83 -3.62
C ASP A 107 0.24 -12.42 -2.21
N VAL A 108 0.73 -11.27 -1.74
CA VAL A 108 0.52 -10.78 -0.38
C VAL A 108 0.24 -9.29 -0.37
N VAL A 109 -0.61 -8.86 0.55
CA VAL A 109 -0.85 -7.46 0.90
C VAL A 109 -0.37 -7.18 2.32
N ILE A 110 0.37 -6.10 2.47
CA ILE A 110 0.80 -5.54 3.76
C ILE A 110 0.34 -4.10 3.83
N GLU A 111 -0.39 -3.75 4.87
CA GLU A 111 -0.74 -2.37 5.19
C GLU A 111 -0.03 -1.93 6.45
N TYR A 112 0.52 -0.73 6.42
CA TYR A 112 1.09 -0.10 7.60
C TYR A 112 0.80 1.40 7.63
N TYR A 113 0.94 1.97 8.82
CA TYR A 113 0.72 3.37 9.11
C TYR A 113 2.00 4.01 9.60
N THR A 114 2.23 5.27 9.23
CA THR A 114 3.26 6.12 9.87
C THR A 114 2.68 7.50 10.20
N LYS A 115 3.37 8.24 11.07
CA LYS A 115 3.03 9.58 11.54
C LYS A 115 4.12 10.59 11.16
N ASN A 116 4.53 10.53 9.89
CA ASN A 116 5.61 11.32 9.32
C ASN A 116 5.12 12.60 8.59
N ILE A 117 3.81 12.85 8.57
CA ILE A 117 3.23 14.07 8.00
C ILE A 117 3.60 15.28 8.86
N LYS A 118 4.38 16.21 8.30
CA LYS A 118 4.70 17.49 8.93
C LYS A 118 3.55 18.47 8.71
N LEU A 119 3.11 19.08 9.81
CA LEU A 119 2.00 20.05 9.81
C LEU A 119 2.52 21.46 10.05
N GLU A 120 2.11 22.38 9.17
CA GLU A 120 2.34 23.81 9.31
C GLU A 120 1.03 24.55 9.00
N LYS A 121 0.24 24.85 10.04
CA LYS A 121 -1.14 25.34 9.89
C LYS A 121 -1.96 24.41 8.99
N LYS A 122 -2.39 24.90 7.82
CA LYS A 122 -3.15 24.15 6.81
C LYS A 122 -2.25 23.38 5.85
N LYS A 123 -0.93 23.62 5.84
CA LYS A 123 0.01 22.97 4.94
C LYS A 123 0.46 21.62 5.49
N ARG A 124 0.51 20.61 4.62
CA ARG A 124 1.08 19.29 4.87
C ARG A 124 2.32 19.10 4.01
N MET A 125 3.32 18.49 4.60
CA MET A 125 4.57 18.14 3.93
C MET A 125 4.95 16.71 4.30
N ILE A 126 5.27 15.90 3.30
CA ILE A 126 5.63 14.49 3.46
C ILE A 126 6.84 14.24 2.58
N THR A 127 7.83 13.55 3.13
CA THR A 127 8.90 12.93 2.34
C THR A 127 8.72 11.44 2.48
N TYR A 128 8.30 10.79 1.39
CA TYR A 128 8.19 9.34 1.32
C TYR A 128 9.44 8.78 0.67
N THR A 129 10.10 7.84 1.35
CA THR A 129 11.27 7.15 0.79
C THR A 129 10.98 5.67 0.73
N TYR A 130 11.00 5.12 -0.48
CA TYR A 130 10.96 3.68 -0.69
C TYR A 130 12.39 3.16 -0.85
N HIS A 131 12.78 2.25 0.04
CA HIS A 131 14.04 1.54 -0.01
C HIS A 131 13.82 0.18 -0.68
N HIS A 132 14.41 -0.01 -1.86
CA HIS A 132 14.36 -1.29 -2.57
C HIS A 132 15.28 -2.29 -1.91
N LEU A 133 14.73 -3.42 -1.51
CA LEU A 133 15.46 -4.38 -0.67
C LEU A 133 15.59 -5.76 -1.32
N LEU A 134 14.87 -5.97 -2.42
CA LEU A 134 15.06 -7.07 -3.36
C LEU A 134 15.02 -6.49 -4.79
N PRO A 135 15.66 -7.14 -5.78
CA PRO A 135 15.41 -6.82 -7.17
C PRO A 135 13.93 -7.01 -7.50
N ILE A 136 13.36 -6.10 -8.30
CA ILE A 136 11.93 -6.13 -8.68
C ILE A 136 11.82 -5.95 -10.20
N GLU A 137 11.09 -6.85 -10.86
CA GLU A 137 10.92 -6.76 -12.32
C GLU A 137 10.01 -5.58 -12.70
N HIS A 138 8.86 -5.43 -12.03
CA HIS A 138 7.91 -4.34 -12.26
C HIS A 138 7.41 -3.75 -10.94
N MET A 139 7.49 -2.43 -10.80
CA MET A 139 6.92 -1.72 -9.66
C MET A 139 6.09 -0.53 -10.09
N LYS A 140 4.92 -0.37 -9.46
CA LYS A 140 4.08 0.82 -9.53
C LYS A 140 3.94 1.45 -8.15
N ILE A 141 4.11 2.77 -8.07
CA ILE A 141 3.76 3.55 -6.88
C ILE A 141 2.65 4.52 -7.27
N ILE A 142 1.56 4.52 -6.49
CA ILE A 142 0.43 5.41 -6.65
C ILE A 142 0.29 6.25 -5.38
N PHE A 143 0.33 7.57 -5.53
CA PHE A 143 0.02 8.51 -4.46
C PHE A 143 -1.41 9.01 -4.62
N TYR A 144 -2.19 8.95 -3.55
CA TYR A 144 -3.57 9.42 -3.54
C TYR A 144 -3.65 10.79 -2.88
N GLN A 145 -4.27 11.73 -3.57
CA GLN A 145 -4.65 13.00 -2.98
C GLN A 145 -5.74 12.77 -1.91
N PRO A 146 -5.59 13.30 -0.69
CA PRO A 146 -6.65 13.25 0.31
C PRO A 146 -7.86 14.06 -0.16
N LEU A 147 -9.07 13.65 0.24
CA LEU A 147 -10.28 14.41 -0.09
C LEU A 147 -10.22 15.81 0.54
N LYS A 148 -10.67 16.82 -0.22
CA LYS A 148 -10.61 18.25 0.12
C LYS A 148 -9.19 18.79 0.33
N ALA A 149 -8.17 18.12 -0.22
CA ALA A 149 -6.83 18.68 -0.30
C ALA A 149 -6.72 19.59 -1.54
N ASP A 150 -6.10 20.76 -1.36
CA ASP A 150 -5.85 21.75 -2.40
C ASP A 150 -4.36 21.90 -2.68
N GLY A 151 -4.02 22.20 -3.93
CA GLY A 151 -2.65 22.47 -4.35
C GLY A 151 -1.69 21.29 -4.12
N PHE A 152 -2.16 20.06 -4.35
CA PHE A 152 -1.36 18.86 -4.23
C PHE A 152 -0.22 18.87 -5.26
N LYS A 153 1.02 18.79 -4.78
CA LYS A 153 2.24 18.82 -5.58
C LYS A 153 3.14 17.68 -5.18
N MET A 154 3.85 17.14 -6.17
CA MET A 154 4.82 16.08 -6.02
C MET A 154 6.17 16.45 -6.64
N THR A 155 7.25 15.97 -6.05
CA THR A 155 8.60 15.99 -6.63
C THR A 155 9.24 14.62 -6.42
N PRO A 156 9.72 13.93 -7.47
CA PRO A 156 9.65 14.31 -8.89
C PRO A 156 8.20 14.44 -9.40
N SER A 157 8.01 15.02 -10.59
CA SER A 157 6.68 15.06 -11.24
C SER A 157 6.21 13.65 -11.57
N PRO A 158 4.90 13.35 -11.47
CA PRO A 158 4.35 12.04 -11.82
C PRO A 158 4.55 11.73 -13.30
N GLN A 159 4.68 10.45 -13.63
CA GLN A 159 4.69 9.97 -15.01
C GLN A 159 3.27 9.99 -15.59
N TYR A 160 2.29 9.63 -14.76
CA TYR A 160 0.87 9.63 -15.12
C TYR A 160 0.03 10.27 -14.01
N TYR A 161 -1.05 10.93 -14.41
CA TYR A 161 -2.04 11.52 -13.52
C TYR A 161 -3.42 11.06 -13.95
N GLU A 162 -4.23 10.68 -12.97
CA GLU A 162 -5.65 10.38 -13.16
C GLU A 162 -6.46 10.94 -11.99
N GLU A 163 -7.77 10.97 -12.15
CA GLU A 163 -8.70 11.35 -11.11
C GLU A 163 -9.63 10.18 -10.84
N ASN A 164 -9.81 9.80 -9.57
CA ASN A 164 -10.76 8.74 -9.22
C ASN A 164 -12.20 9.24 -9.23
N SER A 165 -13.16 8.33 -9.00
CA SER A 165 -14.59 8.64 -9.02
C SER A 165 -15.05 9.71 -8.02
N TYR A 166 -14.22 10.04 -7.02
CA TYR A 166 -14.52 11.05 -6.00
C TYR A 166 -13.81 12.38 -6.26
N GLY A 167 -13.20 12.56 -7.43
CA GLY A 167 -12.47 13.77 -7.77
C GLY A 167 -11.08 13.87 -7.14
N MET A 168 -10.54 12.77 -6.58
CA MET A 168 -9.22 12.77 -5.96
C MET A 168 -8.16 12.34 -6.97
N GLY A 169 -7.09 13.15 -7.08
CA GLY A 169 -5.96 12.85 -7.94
C GLY A 169 -5.20 11.59 -7.51
N MET A 170 -4.80 10.79 -8.50
CA MET A 170 -3.91 9.65 -8.41
C MET A 170 -2.65 9.97 -9.23
N TYR A 171 -1.49 9.88 -8.59
CA TYR A 171 -0.20 10.29 -9.15
C TYR A 171 0.68 9.05 -9.24
N LEU A 172 1.02 8.64 -10.46
CA LEU A 172 1.58 7.31 -10.72
C LEU A 172 3.03 7.39 -11.20
N TYR A 173 3.81 6.42 -10.74
CA TYR A 173 5.18 6.16 -11.17
C TYR A 173 5.33 4.67 -11.45
N GLU A 174 5.91 4.35 -12.59
CA GLU A 174 6.25 3.00 -13.01
C GLU A 174 7.76 2.86 -13.13
N PHE A 175 8.25 1.72 -12.65
CA PHE A 175 9.65 1.34 -12.66
C PHE A 175 9.78 -0.10 -13.13
N THR A 176 10.86 -0.39 -13.85
CA THR A 176 11.19 -1.74 -14.29
C THR A 176 12.62 -2.08 -13.91
N LYS A 177 12.88 -3.36 -13.63
CA LYS A 177 14.21 -3.93 -13.36
C LYS A 177 14.98 -3.19 -12.26
N LEU A 178 14.29 -2.86 -11.18
CA LEU A 178 14.87 -2.20 -10.03
C LEU A 178 15.87 -3.13 -9.34
N GLN A 179 16.99 -2.56 -8.94
CA GLN A 179 18.05 -3.31 -8.27
C GLN A 179 17.89 -3.22 -6.76
N GLN A 180 18.44 -4.22 -6.06
CA GLN A 180 18.55 -4.15 -4.61
C GLN A 180 19.39 -2.93 -4.22
N GLY A 181 18.92 -2.19 -3.21
CA GLY A 181 19.59 -0.98 -2.71
C GLY A 181 19.18 0.30 -3.43
N ASP A 182 18.41 0.23 -4.52
CA ASP A 182 17.82 1.43 -5.12
C ASP A 182 16.98 2.19 -4.07
N VAL A 183 16.97 3.51 -4.18
CA VAL A 183 16.17 4.38 -3.31
C VAL A 183 15.34 5.31 -4.17
N LYS A 184 14.04 5.40 -3.88
CA LYS A 184 13.12 6.36 -4.52
C LYS A 184 12.55 7.28 -3.46
N THR A 185 12.78 8.58 -3.62
CA THR A 185 12.30 9.60 -2.69
C THR A 185 11.31 10.51 -3.39
N PHE A 186 10.22 10.81 -2.69
CA PHE A 186 9.13 11.64 -3.18
C PHE A 186 8.76 12.66 -2.11
N ASP A 187 8.78 13.93 -2.50
CA ASP A 187 8.29 15.01 -1.66
C ASP A 187 6.88 15.39 -2.10
N ILE A 188 5.98 15.47 -1.13
CA ILE A 188 4.56 15.75 -1.32
C ILE A 188 4.20 16.97 -0.49
N THR A 189 3.49 17.92 -1.10
CA THR A 189 2.93 19.06 -0.37
C THR A 189 1.49 19.33 -0.80
N TYR A 190 0.63 19.67 0.15
CA TYR A 190 -0.75 20.09 -0.12
C TYR A 190 -1.27 20.92 1.05
N SER A 191 -2.41 21.60 0.85
CA SER A 191 -3.15 22.27 1.91
C SER A 191 -4.45 21.54 2.18
N ARG A 192 -4.88 21.48 3.45
CA ARG A 192 -6.17 20.89 3.85
C ARG A 192 -6.65 21.52 5.14
N GLU A 193 -7.95 21.73 5.30
CA GLU A 193 -8.50 22.27 6.56
C GLU A 193 -9.02 21.17 7.48
N ASP A 194 -9.68 20.18 6.89
CA ASP A 194 -10.27 19.06 7.61
C ASP A 194 -9.17 18.15 8.19
N MET A 195 -9.31 17.82 9.48
CA MET A 195 -8.40 16.92 10.20
C MET A 195 -8.95 15.49 10.26
N ARG A 196 -10.20 15.27 9.83
CA ARG A 196 -10.77 13.93 9.73
C ARG A 196 -10.14 13.18 8.55
N PRO A 197 -9.93 11.87 8.66
CA PRO A 197 -9.45 11.07 7.55
C PRO A 197 -10.40 11.10 6.34
N THR A 198 -9.84 10.92 5.15
CA THR A 198 -10.60 10.88 3.89
C THR A 198 -11.75 9.88 3.94
N TYR A 199 -11.56 8.70 4.51
CA TYR A 199 -12.62 7.68 4.55
C TYR A 199 -13.84 8.11 5.38
N GLU A 200 -13.65 8.89 6.45
CA GLU A 200 -14.77 9.41 7.25
C GLU A 200 -15.59 10.40 6.42
N LEU A 201 -14.92 11.24 5.64
CA LEU A 201 -15.56 12.20 4.74
C LEU A 201 -16.29 11.52 3.57
N LEU A 202 -15.74 10.43 3.03
CA LEU A 202 -16.38 9.65 1.98
C LEU A 202 -17.67 9.01 2.48
N ASN A 203 -17.69 8.46 3.70
CA ASN A 203 -18.90 7.88 4.29
C ASN A 203 -20.04 8.91 4.44
N GLU A 204 -19.70 10.14 4.81
CA GLU A 204 -20.66 11.26 4.85
C GLU A 204 -21.18 11.63 3.45
N TYR A 205 -20.32 11.53 2.43
CA TYR A 205 -20.68 11.79 1.04
C TYR A 205 -21.64 10.72 0.48
N HIS A 206 -21.39 9.44 0.78
CA HIS A 206 -22.24 8.31 0.36
C HIS A 206 -23.62 8.29 1.03
N GLY A 207 -23.75 8.83 2.24
CA GLY A 207 -25.05 8.96 2.91
C GLY A 207 -26.05 9.88 2.19
N ASN A 208 -25.58 10.72 1.26
CA ASN A 208 -26.38 11.81 0.67
C ASN A 208 -26.64 11.69 -0.85
N GLN A 209 -26.06 10.74 -1.59
CA GLN A 209 -26.37 10.54 -3.02
C GLN A 209 -26.47 9.06 -3.44
N LYS A 210 -27.45 8.76 -4.31
CA LYS A 210 -27.57 7.49 -5.02
C LYS A 210 -26.38 7.31 -5.95
N GLU A 211 -25.74 6.14 -5.90
CA GLU A 211 -24.61 5.74 -6.75
C GLU A 211 -24.81 6.18 -8.21
N GLN A 212 -23.88 6.98 -8.74
CA GLN A 212 -23.75 7.11 -10.19
C GLN A 212 -23.10 5.83 -10.73
N LYS A 213 -23.90 5.03 -11.43
CA LYS A 213 -23.40 3.89 -12.22
C LYS A 213 -22.51 4.40 -13.37
N ASN A 214 -21.32 3.80 -13.43
CA ASN A 214 -20.38 3.67 -14.54
C ASN A 214 -19.58 4.90 -15.01
N LYS A 215 -18.25 4.71 -15.08
CA LYS A 215 -17.51 4.55 -16.35
C LYS A 215 -16.43 3.49 -16.17
N THR A 216 -16.35 2.57 -17.13
CA THR A 216 -15.26 1.60 -17.30
C THR A 216 -13.92 2.33 -17.24
N LEU A 217 -12.99 1.82 -16.43
CA LEU A 217 -11.64 2.33 -16.29
C LEU A 217 -10.94 2.36 -17.67
N PRO A 218 -10.12 3.38 -17.98
CA PRO A 218 -9.38 3.44 -19.24
C PRO A 218 -8.53 2.17 -19.47
N PRO A 219 -8.34 1.72 -20.72
CA PRO A 219 -7.56 0.52 -21.04
C PRO A 219 -6.15 0.46 -20.44
N MET A 220 -5.53 1.62 -20.17
CA MET A 220 -4.21 1.71 -19.52
C MET A 220 -4.23 1.17 -18.07
N LEU A 221 -5.38 1.15 -17.40
CA LEU A 221 -5.58 0.57 -16.06
C LEU A 221 -5.94 -0.93 -16.08
N VAL A 222 -6.10 -1.54 -17.26
CA VAL A 222 -6.17 -3.01 -17.42
C VAL A 222 -4.78 -3.65 -17.26
N ALA A 223 -3.75 -2.86 -16.92
CA ALA A 223 -2.48 -3.36 -16.35
C ALA A 223 -2.64 -4.03 -14.96
N SER A 224 -3.87 -4.42 -14.59
CA SER A 224 -4.22 -5.34 -13.50
C SER A 224 -3.74 -6.78 -13.74
N ALA A 225 -3.21 -7.12 -14.92
CA ALA A 225 -2.67 -8.46 -15.20
C ALA A 225 -1.34 -8.77 -14.50
N VAL A 226 -0.66 -7.77 -13.91
CA VAL A 226 0.72 -7.93 -13.48
C VAL A 226 0.82 -8.51 -12.05
N VAL A 227 -0.06 -8.14 -11.11
CA VAL A 227 -0.03 -8.63 -9.70
C VAL A 227 -1.23 -9.53 -9.34
N GLY A 228 -2.20 -9.77 -10.24
CA GLY A 228 -3.47 -10.43 -9.88
C GLY A 228 -4.44 -9.54 -9.09
N GLY A 229 -3.96 -8.46 -8.47
CA GLY A 229 -4.79 -7.43 -7.85
C GLY A 229 -5.38 -6.48 -8.89
N SER A 230 -6.67 -6.62 -9.19
CA SER A 230 -7.46 -5.57 -9.82
C SER A 230 -7.61 -4.37 -8.87
N LEU A 231 -7.97 -3.19 -9.40
CA LEU A 231 -8.25 -1.94 -8.66
C LEU A 231 -9.29 -2.06 -7.51
N PHE A 232 -9.81 -3.26 -7.24
CA PHE A 232 -10.58 -3.63 -6.06
C PHE A 232 -9.81 -3.48 -4.73
N SER A 233 -8.49 -3.27 -4.74
CA SER A 233 -7.69 -3.10 -3.51
C SER A 233 -8.10 -1.90 -2.65
N ILE A 234 -8.52 -0.78 -3.25
CA ILE A 234 -8.94 0.40 -2.48
C ILE A 234 -10.30 0.15 -1.80
N THR A 235 -11.26 -0.47 -2.50
CA THR A 235 -12.60 -0.73 -1.96
C THR A 235 -12.56 -1.82 -0.87
N THR A 236 -11.75 -2.86 -1.05
CA THR A 236 -11.49 -3.86 -0.01
C THR A 236 -10.78 -3.25 1.20
N MET A 237 -9.77 -2.40 1.00
CA MET A 237 -9.11 -1.68 2.08
C MET A 237 -10.09 -0.78 2.87
N ILE A 238 -10.88 0.08 2.21
CA ILE A 238 -11.90 0.91 2.89
C ILE A 238 -12.88 0.04 3.70
N PHE A 239 -13.36 -1.06 3.11
CA PHE A 239 -14.31 -1.96 3.75
C PHE A 239 -13.71 -2.68 4.97
N MET A 240 -12.46 -3.12 4.89
CA MET A 240 -11.77 -3.74 6.01
C MET A 240 -11.48 -2.76 7.14
N LEU A 241 -11.05 -1.53 6.81
CA LEU A 241 -10.87 -0.46 7.79
C LEU A 241 -12.16 -0.15 8.54
N TYR A 242 -13.28 -0.10 7.83
CA TYR A 242 -14.61 0.06 8.42
C TYR A 242 -14.97 -1.11 9.36
N LYS A 243 -14.84 -2.37 8.90
CA LYS A 243 -15.12 -3.56 9.71
C LYS A 243 -14.29 -3.62 10.99
N ARG A 244 -13.00 -3.29 10.91
CA ARG A 244 -12.07 -3.34 12.05
C ARG A 244 -12.35 -2.27 13.09
N ARG A 245 -12.69 -1.04 12.67
CA ARG A 245 -13.13 0.00 13.62
C ARG A 245 -14.45 -0.37 14.31
N MET A 246 -15.39 -1.00 13.60
CA MET A 246 -16.64 -1.50 14.20
C MET A 246 -16.39 -2.64 15.21
N LYS A 247 -15.40 -3.51 14.97
CA LYS A 247 -15.02 -4.59 15.88
C LYS A 247 -14.31 -4.08 17.14
N ASN A 248 -13.44 -3.08 17.00
CA ASN A 248 -12.62 -2.55 18.10
C ASN A 248 -13.26 -1.35 18.83
N GLY A 249 -14.39 -0.82 18.33
CA GLY A 249 -15.20 0.23 18.96
C GLY A 249 -16.27 -0.31 19.93
N LYS A 250 -16.14 -1.57 20.37
CA LYS A 250 -16.88 -2.15 21.49
C LYS A 250 -15.97 -2.28 22.70
#